data_AF-A0A7C4SYV3-F1
#
_entry.id   AF-A0A7C4SYV3-F1
#
_cell.length_a   1.000
_cell.length_b   1.000
_cell.length_c   1.000
_cell.angle_alpha   90.00
_cell.angle_beta   90.00
_cell.angle_gamma   90.00
#
_symmetry.space_group_name_H-M   'P 1'
#
loop_
_entity.id
_entity.type
_entity.pdbx_description
1 polymer ?
#
loop_
_entity_poly.entity_id
_entity_poly.type
_entity_poly.pdbx_seq_one_letter_code
_entity_poly.pdbx_strand_id
1 'polypeptide(L)'
;NAYASSLKEIIGTDKILMASLNGAKLVYAAELIRHTDAGWDAADIDRFEHLLLEVFYPVIRDFAVFANGNWSTGCVKTMMAIGIFCDNQAIFDRAVDWYYNGTDNGSLTHYIINEQGQCQESGRDQQHVQLGIAHLAEACEMAWNQGLDLYGAAGNRLLKGFEYTAQYNLGDEVPFVSWRDKTGKYNHKTISDEGRGRLRPIWEMVYNHYQNRRGMDCPYTTQAARKVRPEGAGPNADCCGFGTLLFSRTPIDMKQDGDDGSIDVEKNSGSDPDHSVHSFLQPQSDMEAGFNR
;
A
#
# COMPACT_ATOMS: atom_id res chain seq x y z
N ASN A 1 13.43 0.10 -21.71
CA ASN A 1 14.80 0.28 -22.24
C ASN A 1 15.12 1.73 -22.63
N ALA A 2 14.35 2.42 -23.48
CA ALA A 2 14.71 3.79 -23.93
C ALA A 2 14.94 4.81 -22.79
N TYR A 3 14.05 4.86 -21.79
CA TYR A 3 14.23 5.75 -20.64
C TYR A 3 15.49 5.44 -19.82
N ALA A 4 15.83 4.17 -19.64
CA ALA A 4 17.03 3.76 -18.92
C ALA A 4 18.33 4.26 -19.58
N SER A 5 18.30 4.55 -20.88
CA SER A 5 19.46 5.09 -21.61
C SER A 5 19.51 6.63 -21.68
N SER A 6 18.42 7.33 -21.38
CA SER A 6 18.27 8.75 -21.74
C SER A 6 17.78 9.65 -20.60
N LEU A 7 17.00 9.12 -19.67
CA LEU A 7 16.48 9.89 -18.53
C LEU A 7 17.59 10.02 -17.47
N LYS A 8 17.97 11.27 -17.18
CA LYS A 8 19.05 11.58 -16.22
C LYS A 8 18.55 12.16 -14.91
N GLU A 9 17.39 12.83 -14.93
CA GLU A 9 16.82 13.48 -13.76
C GLU A 9 15.30 13.64 -13.91
N ILE A 10 14.60 13.71 -12.78
CA ILE A 10 13.18 14.07 -12.70
C ILE A 10 13.10 15.36 -11.88
N ILE A 11 12.67 16.44 -12.54
CA ILE A 11 12.64 17.80 -11.99
C ILE A 11 11.22 18.38 -11.99
N GLY A 12 11.05 19.55 -11.39
CA GLY A 12 9.76 20.24 -11.29
C GLY A 12 9.09 20.08 -9.92
N THR A 13 7.99 20.82 -9.72
CA THR A 13 7.25 20.86 -8.44
C THR A 13 6.58 19.52 -8.12
N ASP A 14 6.11 18.82 -9.15
CA ASP A 14 5.36 17.56 -9.03
C ASP A 14 6.25 16.33 -9.22
N LYS A 15 7.59 16.51 -9.18
CA LYS A 15 8.56 15.44 -9.44
C LYS A 15 8.36 14.21 -8.55
N ILE A 16 8.00 14.42 -7.27
CA ILE A 16 7.79 13.33 -6.31
C ILE A 16 6.56 12.53 -6.70
N LEU A 17 5.45 13.19 -7.04
CA LEU A 17 4.23 12.53 -7.49
C LEU A 17 4.45 11.80 -8.82
N MET A 18 5.15 12.42 -9.77
CA MET A 18 5.48 11.81 -11.06
C MET A 18 6.30 10.53 -10.85
N ALA A 19 7.40 10.62 -10.10
CA ALA A 19 8.29 9.50 -9.84
C ALA A 19 7.58 8.39 -9.05
N SER A 20 6.73 8.74 -8.08
CA SER A 20 6.06 7.77 -7.21
C SER A 20 4.85 7.07 -7.82
N LEU A 21 4.21 7.66 -8.84
CA LEU A 21 3.13 6.98 -9.57
C LEU A 21 3.67 6.16 -10.75
N ASN A 22 4.55 6.78 -11.55
CA ASN A 22 5.07 6.14 -12.75
C ASN A 22 6.17 5.11 -12.44
N GLY A 23 6.96 5.35 -11.38
CA GLY A 23 8.01 4.41 -10.95
C GLY A 23 7.45 3.03 -10.64
N ALA A 24 6.42 2.93 -9.78
CA ALA A 24 5.74 1.68 -9.50
C ALA A 24 5.27 0.96 -10.77
N LYS A 25 4.61 1.67 -11.70
CA LYS A 25 4.13 1.06 -12.95
C LYS A 25 5.25 0.51 -13.82
N LEU A 26 6.36 1.24 -13.92
CA LEU A 26 7.53 0.78 -14.65
C LEU A 26 8.13 -0.47 -14.00
N VAL A 27 8.24 -0.49 -12.67
CA VAL A 27 8.75 -1.65 -11.94
C VAL A 27 7.84 -2.87 -12.09
N TYR A 28 6.51 -2.72 -11.96
CA TYR A 28 5.58 -3.83 -12.15
C TYR A 28 5.67 -4.45 -13.55
N ALA A 29 5.78 -3.61 -14.58
CA ALA A 29 6.00 -4.08 -15.94
C ALA A 29 7.36 -4.80 -16.08
N ALA A 30 8.41 -4.25 -15.48
CA ALA A 30 9.75 -4.83 -15.50
C ALA A 30 9.80 -6.19 -14.79
N GLU A 31 9.16 -6.33 -13.62
CA GLU A 31 9.03 -7.62 -12.91
C GLU A 31 8.38 -8.69 -13.79
N LEU A 32 7.25 -8.37 -14.42
CA LEU A 32 6.57 -9.29 -15.34
C LEU A 32 7.47 -9.67 -16.53
N ILE A 33 8.16 -8.70 -17.13
CA ILE A 33 9.03 -8.94 -18.28
C ILE A 33 10.26 -9.79 -17.87
N ARG A 34 10.86 -9.52 -16.70
CA ARG A 34 12.03 -10.23 -16.17
C ARG A 34 11.72 -11.71 -15.91
N HIS A 35 10.52 -12.00 -15.44
CA HIS A 35 10.11 -13.35 -15.02
C HIS A 35 9.24 -14.08 -16.06
N THR A 36 9.27 -13.66 -17.32
CA THR A 36 8.61 -14.34 -18.45
C THR A 36 9.56 -14.54 -19.61
N ASP A 37 9.18 -15.37 -20.60
CA ASP A 37 9.94 -15.59 -21.84
C ASP A 37 9.85 -14.40 -22.82
N ALA A 38 9.84 -13.17 -22.30
CA ALA A 38 9.73 -11.93 -23.07
C ALA A 38 11.06 -11.51 -23.73
N GLY A 39 12.16 -12.23 -23.46
CA GLY A 39 13.47 -12.00 -24.09
C GLY A 39 14.17 -10.73 -23.62
N TRP A 40 14.05 -10.37 -22.34
CA TRP A 40 14.69 -9.17 -21.79
C TRP A 40 16.15 -9.44 -21.41
N ASP A 41 17.07 -8.81 -22.14
CA ASP A 41 18.51 -9.01 -21.95
C ASP A 41 18.99 -8.55 -20.57
N ALA A 42 19.88 -9.33 -19.95
CA ALA A 42 20.47 -9.01 -18.64
C ALA A 42 21.07 -7.60 -18.59
N ALA A 43 21.76 -7.17 -19.65
CA ALA A 43 22.32 -5.82 -19.71
C ALA A 43 21.26 -4.70 -19.76
N ASP A 44 20.06 -4.97 -20.28
CA ASP A 44 18.93 -4.03 -20.21
C ASP A 44 18.29 -4.00 -18.82
N ILE A 45 18.26 -5.14 -18.12
CA ILE A 45 17.84 -5.25 -16.73
C ILE A 45 18.74 -4.40 -15.84
N ASP A 46 20.06 -4.59 -15.93
CA ASP A 46 21.05 -3.81 -15.16
C ASP A 46 20.89 -2.30 -15.39
N ARG A 47 20.69 -1.89 -16.65
CA ARG A 47 20.43 -0.48 -16.98
C ARG A 47 19.16 0.05 -16.33
N PHE A 48 18.12 -0.76 -16.25
CA PHE A 48 16.88 -0.36 -15.62
C PHE A 48 17.01 -0.29 -14.10
N GLU A 49 17.76 -1.19 -13.45
CA GLU A 49 18.11 -1.07 -12.04
C GLU A 49 18.85 0.24 -11.74
N HIS A 50 19.85 0.59 -12.55
CA HIS A 50 20.54 1.87 -12.45
C HIS A 50 19.59 3.07 -12.58
N LEU A 51 18.65 3.02 -13.54
CA LEU A 51 17.62 4.06 -13.67
C LEU A 51 16.80 4.21 -12.39
N LEU A 52 16.38 3.09 -11.79
CA LEU A 52 15.59 3.13 -10.56
C LEU A 52 16.39 3.71 -9.39
N LEU A 53 17.61 3.23 -9.18
CA LEU A 53 18.46 3.60 -8.04
C LEU A 53 19.03 5.01 -8.14
N GLU A 54 19.34 5.48 -9.35
CA GLU A 54 20.05 6.76 -9.56
C GLU A 54 19.10 7.90 -9.95
N VAL A 55 17.92 7.60 -10.51
CA VAL A 55 16.98 8.63 -10.99
C VAL A 55 15.67 8.65 -10.22
N PHE A 56 15.03 7.51 -9.99
CA PHE A 56 13.72 7.47 -9.32
C PHE A 56 13.84 7.52 -7.79
N TYR A 57 14.65 6.65 -7.20
CA TYR A 57 14.81 6.56 -5.76
C TYR A 57 15.23 7.89 -5.11
N PRO A 58 16.22 8.64 -5.63
CA PRO A 58 16.63 9.91 -5.02
C PRO A 58 15.54 10.97 -4.98
N VAL A 59 14.54 10.89 -5.86
CA VAL A 59 13.41 11.82 -5.92
C VAL A 59 12.38 11.52 -4.83
N ILE A 60 12.20 10.24 -4.47
CA ILE A 60 11.15 9.79 -3.54
C ILE A 60 11.68 9.43 -2.14
N ARG A 61 13.00 9.29 -1.97
CA ARG A 61 13.63 8.78 -0.73
C ARG A 61 13.27 9.55 0.53
N ASP A 62 12.93 10.83 0.39
CA ASP A 62 12.61 11.73 1.50
C ASP A 62 11.09 11.95 1.66
N PHE A 63 10.29 11.23 0.87
CA PHE A 63 8.82 11.30 0.85
C PHE A 63 8.29 12.73 0.58
N ALA A 64 6.98 12.90 0.60
CA ALA A 64 6.33 14.19 0.32
C ALA A 64 5.75 14.80 1.61
N VAL A 65 6.60 15.03 2.61
CA VAL A 65 6.20 15.49 3.95
C VAL A 65 5.45 16.84 3.99
N PHE A 66 5.51 17.59 2.89
CA PHE A 66 4.86 18.89 2.70
C PHE A 66 3.50 18.82 1.99
N ALA A 67 3.02 17.63 1.62
CA ALA A 67 1.84 17.42 0.79
C ALA A 67 0.75 16.58 1.47
N ASN A 68 -0.38 16.41 0.79
CA ASN A 68 -1.41 15.44 1.17
C ASN A 68 -0.86 14.01 1.11
N GLY A 69 -1.45 13.11 1.91
CA GLY A 69 -0.89 11.79 2.13
C GLY A 69 -0.79 10.91 0.88
N ASN A 70 -1.65 11.11 -0.14
CA ASN A 70 -1.55 10.35 -1.40
C ASN A 70 -0.15 10.44 -2.07
N TRP A 71 0.58 11.55 -1.88
CA TRP A 71 1.92 11.70 -2.45
C TRP A 71 2.92 10.73 -1.81
N SER A 72 2.92 10.64 -0.48
CA SER A 72 3.82 9.77 0.26
C SER A 72 3.40 8.30 0.23
N THR A 73 2.10 7.99 0.21
CA THR A 73 1.64 6.61 -0.02
C THR A 73 2.12 6.09 -1.39
N GLY A 74 2.14 6.95 -2.41
CA GLY A 74 2.75 6.63 -3.71
C GLY A 74 4.25 6.35 -3.59
N CYS A 75 4.96 7.12 -2.76
CA CYS A 75 6.39 6.90 -2.51
C CYS A 75 6.62 5.55 -1.82
N VAL A 76 5.79 5.18 -0.84
CA VAL A 76 5.88 3.89 -0.13
C VAL A 76 5.79 2.72 -1.12
N LYS A 77 4.76 2.67 -1.98
CA LYS A 77 4.64 1.58 -2.96
C LYS A 77 5.81 1.53 -3.94
N THR A 78 6.22 2.67 -4.48
CA THR A 78 7.31 2.69 -5.48
C THR A 78 8.64 2.35 -4.85
N MET A 79 8.91 2.85 -3.64
CA MET A 79 10.14 2.54 -2.92
C MET A 79 10.22 1.05 -2.58
N MET A 80 9.11 0.45 -2.14
CA MET A 80 9.04 -0.99 -1.90
C MET A 80 9.28 -1.79 -3.19
N ALA A 81 8.64 -1.40 -4.30
CA ALA A 81 8.82 -2.04 -5.59
C ALA A 81 10.29 -1.96 -6.06
N ILE A 82 10.94 -0.80 -5.91
CA ILE A 82 12.37 -0.64 -6.21
C ILE A 82 13.23 -1.53 -5.31
N GLY A 83 12.93 -1.59 -4.01
CA GLY A 83 13.65 -2.44 -3.07
C GLY A 83 13.59 -3.92 -3.46
N ILE A 84 12.42 -4.41 -3.89
CA ILE A 84 12.24 -5.78 -4.37
C ILE A 84 12.98 -5.98 -5.70
N PHE A 85 12.72 -5.14 -6.70
CA PHE A 85 13.26 -5.33 -8.05
C PHE A 85 14.80 -5.25 -8.10
N CYS A 86 15.41 -4.41 -7.26
CA CYS A 86 16.87 -4.25 -7.19
C CYS A 86 17.53 -5.10 -6.11
N ASP A 87 16.80 -6.05 -5.49
CA ASP A 87 17.29 -6.85 -4.34
C ASP A 87 17.94 -6.00 -3.23
N ASN A 88 17.35 -4.84 -2.94
CA ASN A 88 17.89 -3.86 -2.01
C ASN A 88 17.06 -3.78 -0.72
N GLN A 89 17.47 -4.57 0.28
CA GLN A 89 16.79 -4.67 1.57
C GLN A 89 16.65 -3.32 2.29
N ALA A 90 17.67 -2.44 2.24
CA ALA A 90 17.62 -1.16 2.94
C ALA A 90 16.54 -0.22 2.38
N ILE A 91 16.32 -0.26 1.05
CA ILE A 91 15.24 0.50 0.41
C ILE A 91 13.87 -0.10 0.76
N PHE A 92 13.75 -1.44 0.77
CA PHE A 92 12.53 -2.12 1.19
C PHE A 92 12.17 -1.79 2.65
N ASP A 93 13.12 -1.93 3.57
CA ASP A 93 12.96 -1.65 5.00
C ASP A 93 12.56 -0.19 5.24
N ARG A 94 13.12 0.75 4.48
CA ARG A 94 12.72 2.16 4.54
C ARG A 94 11.26 2.38 4.16
N ALA A 95 10.77 1.67 3.13
CA ALA A 95 9.35 1.74 2.75
C ALA A 95 8.44 1.15 3.83
N VAL A 96 8.84 0.03 4.43
CA VAL A 96 8.15 -0.60 5.56
C VAL A 96 8.12 0.32 6.78
N ASP A 97 9.26 0.88 7.17
CA ASP A 97 9.33 1.82 8.29
C ASP A 97 8.42 3.02 8.06
N TRP A 98 8.42 3.61 6.86
CA TRP A 98 7.55 4.74 6.58
C TRP A 98 6.06 4.39 6.57
N TYR A 99 5.71 3.18 6.12
CA TYR A 99 4.34 2.67 6.21
C TYR A 99 3.82 2.67 7.66
N TYR A 100 4.65 2.22 8.61
CA TYR A 100 4.31 2.17 10.03
C TYR A 100 4.46 3.51 10.75
N ASN A 101 5.59 4.18 10.55
CA ASN A 101 6.14 5.22 11.43
C ASN A 101 6.33 6.57 10.71
N GLY A 102 5.93 6.69 9.45
CA GLY A 102 6.05 7.94 8.70
C GLY A 102 5.38 9.11 9.43
N THR A 103 6.09 10.23 9.51
CA THR A 103 5.69 11.41 10.29
C THR A 103 4.75 12.34 9.53
N ASP A 104 4.56 12.11 8.23
CA ASP A 104 3.71 12.88 7.34
C ASP A 104 2.28 12.34 7.27
N ASN A 105 1.49 12.85 6.31
CA ASN A 105 0.12 12.40 6.09
C ASN A 105 0.01 10.97 5.51
N GLY A 106 1.10 10.35 5.04
CA GLY A 106 1.05 9.16 4.19
C GLY A 106 1.33 7.82 4.87
N SER A 107 1.75 7.80 6.15
CA SER A 107 1.82 6.54 6.91
C SER A 107 0.42 5.98 7.19
N LEU A 108 0.30 4.68 7.46
CA LEU A 108 -0.99 4.00 7.56
C LEU A 108 -1.97 4.69 8.52
N THR A 109 -1.52 5.00 9.73
CA THR A 109 -2.36 5.58 10.79
C THR A 109 -2.55 7.09 10.67
N HIS A 110 -1.75 7.77 9.83
CA HIS A 110 -1.95 9.17 9.49
C HIS A 110 -2.82 9.34 8.23
N TYR A 111 -2.83 8.36 7.34
CA TYR A 111 -3.70 8.37 6.17
C TYR A 111 -5.10 7.85 6.49
N ILE A 112 -5.23 6.88 7.39
CA ILE A 112 -6.50 6.40 7.94
C ILE A 112 -6.53 6.80 9.41
N ILE A 113 -7.10 7.96 9.68
CA ILE A 113 -6.82 8.78 10.87
C ILE A 113 -7.47 8.26 12.15
N ASN A 114 -8.46 7.37 12.04
CA ASN A 114 -9.22 6.85 13.19
C ASN A 114 -9.66 5.40 12.99
N GLU A 115 -10.20 4.81 14.05
CA GLU A 115 -10.71 3.44 14.07
C GLU A 115 -11.98 3.24 13.23
N GLN A 116 -12.72 4.33 12.93
CA GLN A 116 -13.87 4.27 12.03
C GLN A 116 -13.44 4.10 10.56
N GLY A 117 -12.17 4.35 10.22
CA GLY A 117 -11.66 4.21 8.86
C GLY A 117 -11.66 5.52 8.05
N GLN A 118 -11.89 6.67 8.67
CA GLN A 118 -11.85 7.95 7.96
C GLN A 118 -10.46 8.16 7.34
N CYS A 119 -10.41 8.40 6.04
CA CYS A 119 -9.18 8.79 5.36
C CYS A 119 -8.90 10.29 5.57
N GLN A 120 -7.62 10.67 5.67
CA GLN A 120 -7.14 12.05 5.73
C GLN A 120 -7.72 12.93 4.60
N GLU A 121 -7.96 12.34 3.42
CA GLU A 121 -8.47 13.04 2.25
C GLU A 121 -9.99 12.97 2.09
N SER A 122 -10.73 12.37 3.04
CA SER A 122 -12.19 12.20 2.94
C SER A 122 -12.95 13.52 2.78
N GLY A 123 -12.42 14.62 3.30
CA GLY A 123 -12.99 15.95 3.14
C GLY A 123 -12.52 16.72 1.90
N ARG A 124 -11.63 16.14 1.09
CA ARG A 124 -11.16 16.70 -0.18
C ARG A 124 -12.04 16.20 -1.32
N ASP A 125 -11.89 14.93 -1.69
CA ASP A 125 -12.67 14.24 -2.71
C ASP A 125 -12.43 12.73 -2.66
N GLN A 126 -13.36 11.95 -3.21
CA GLN A 126 -13.33 10.48 -3.14
C GLN A 126 -12.30 9.85 -4.09
N GLN A 127 -11.85 10.58 -5.12
CA GLN A 127 -10.84 10.08 -6.05
C GLN A 127 -9.47 9.99 -5.38
N HIS A 128 -9.10 11.00 -4.57
CA HIS A 128 -7.83 10.99 -3.86
C HIS A 128 -7.82 10.04 -2.66
N VAL A 129 -8.95 9.87 -1.97
CA VAL A 129 -9.08 8.80 -0.96
C VAL A 129 -8.77 7.44 -1.59
N GLN A 130 -9.46 7.12 -2.69
CA GLN A 130 -9.28 5.85 -3.39
C GLN A 130 -7.86 5.69 -3.96
N LEU A 131 -7.24 6.78 -4.42
CA LEU A 131 -5.83 6.79 -4.85
C LEU A 131 -4.88 6.33 -3.73
N GLY A 132 -4.90 7.00 -2.57
CA GLY A 132 -3.92 6.71 -1.53
C GLY A 132 -4.15 5.37 -0.82
N ILE A 133 -5.40 4.96 -0.60
CA ILE A 133 -5.65 3.63 -0.01
C ILE A 133 -5.25 2.49 -0.96
N ALA A 134 -5.38 2.70 -2.28
CA ALA A 134 -4.88 1.75 -3.27
C ALA A 134 -3.36 1.65 -3.23
N HIS A 135 -2.64 2.77 -3.07
CA HIS A 135 -1.18 2.73 -2.92
C HIS A 135 -0.74 1.91 -1.71
N LEU A 136 -1.39 2.11 -0.56
CA LEU A 136 -1.11 1.35 0.65
C LEU A 136 -1.43 -0.14 0.45
N ALA A 137 -2.52 -0.47 -0.25
CA ALA A 137 -2.87 -1.85 -0.58
C ALA A 137 -1.85 -2.52 -1.52
N GLU A 138 -1.37 -1.80 -2.54
CA GLU A 138 -0.31 -2.29 -3.44
C GLU A 138 0.98 -2.58 -2.65
N ALA A 139 1.36 -1.70 -1.72
CA ALA A 139 2.49 -1.94 -0.82
C ALA A 139 2.25 -3.16 0.09
N CYS A 140 1.05 -3.31 0.66
CA CYS A 140 0.74 -4.48 1.48
C CYS A 140 0.82 -5.80 0.72
N GLU A 141 0.34 -5.86 -0.53
CA GLU A 141 0.41 -7.09 -1.32
C GLU A 141 1.86 -7.40 -1.76
N MET A 142 2.66 -6.39 -2.10
CA MET A 142 4.09 -6.57 -2.35
C MET A 142 4.81 -7.14 -1.12
N ALA A 143 4.62 -6.54 0.06
CA ALA A 143 5.21 -7.03 1.29
C ALA A 143 4.73 -8.44 1.64
N TRP A 144 3.44 -8.74 1.43
CA TRP A 144 2.89 -10.07 1.66
C TRP A 144 3.58 -11.13 0.79
N ASN A 145 3.86 -10.82 -0.48
CA ASN A 145 4.60 -11.71 -1.37
C ASN A 145 6.06 -11.92 -0.94
N GLN A 146 6.61 -11.02 -0.10
CA GLN A 146 7.90 -11.16 0.57
C GLN A 146 7.80 -11.83 1.95
N GLY A 147 6.62 -12.31 2.34
CA GLY A 147 6.40 -12.97 3.64
C GLY A 147 6.15 -12.01 4.82
N LEU A 148 5.90 -10.72 4.56
CA LEU A 148 5.64 -9.70 5.58
C LEU A 148 4.16 -9.26 5.58
N ASP A 149 3.46 -9.47 6.70
CA ASP A 149 2.06 -9.06 6.85
C ASP A 149 1.94 -7.56 7.23
N LEU A 150 1.87 -6.69 6.22
CA LEU A 150 1.51 -5.28 6.42
C LEU A 150 -0.01 -5.06 6.47
N TYR A 151 -0.82 -5.98 5.94
CA TYR A 151 -2.28 -5.85 6.00
C TYR A 151 -2.79 -5.87 7.45
N GLY A 152 -2.19 -6.72 8.30
CA GLY A 152 -2.49 -6.83 9.72
C GLY A 152 -2.20 -5.59 10.58
N ALA A 153 -1.44 -4.63 10.04
CA ALA A 153 -0.95 -3.47 10.77
C ALA A 153 -2.07 -2.65 11.45
N ALA A 154 -1.78 -2.20 12.67
CA ALA A 154 -2.69 -1.38 13.49
C ALA A 154 -4.12 -1.93 13.59
N GLY A 155 -4.24 -3.26 13.73
CA GLY A 155 -5.52 -3.95 13.83
C GLY A 155 -6.33 -3.86 12.54
N ASN A 156 -5.71 -4.23 11.41
CA ASN A 156 -6.28 -4.16 10.07
C ASN A 156 -6.74 -2.74 9.69
N ARG A 157 -5.95 -1.71 10.02
CA ARG A 157 -6.33 -0.30 9.79
C ARG A 157 -6.62 -0.02 8.32
N LEU A 158 -5.91 -0.69 7.41
CA LEU A 158 -6.17 -0.58 5.98
C LEU A 158 -7.57 -1.07 5.60
N LEU A 159 -8.01 -2.22 6.12
CA LEU A 159 -9.37 -2.73 5.89
C LEU A 159 -10.43 -1.73 6.37
N LYS A 160 -10.26 -1.13 7.55
CA LYS A 160 -11.17 -0.11 8.07
C LYS A 160 -11.31 1.07 7.11
N GLY A 161 -10.20 1.53 6.53
CA GLY A 161 -10.21 2.57 5.49
C GLY A 161 -10.98 2.17 4.23
N PHE A 162 -10.80 0.93 3.77
CA PHE A 162 -11.54 0.40 2.62
C PHE A 162 -13.04 0.26 2.91
N GLU A 163 -13.43 -0.30 4.06
CA GLU A 163 -14.84 -0.43 4.46
C GLU A 163 -15.53 0.93 4.57
N TYR A 164 -14.92 1.89 5.26
CA TYR A 164 -15.46 3.25 5.40
C TYR A 164 -15.64 3.93 4.03
N THR A 165 -14.61 3.86 3.19
CA THR A 165 -14.63 4.50 1.86
C THR A 165 -15.67 3.84 0.96
N ALA A 166 -15.77 2.51 0.99
CA ALA A 166 -16.75 1.75 0.21
C ALA A 166 -18.17 2.08 0.68
N GLN A 167 -18.46 2.07 1.98
CA GLN A 167 -19.76 2.42 2.54
C GLN A 167 -20.24 3.78 2.03
N TYR A 168 -19.39 4.81 2.17
CA TYR A 168 -19.74 6.16 1.73
C TYR A 168 -19.98 6.26 0.22
N ASN A 169 -19.12 5.62 -0.58
CA ASN A 169 -19.25 5.61 -2.03
C ASN A 169 -20.39 4.71 -2.54
N LEU A 170 -20.91 3.79 -1.74
CA LEU A 170 -22.09 3.00 -2.09
C LEU A 170 -23.40 3.77 -1.86
N GLY A 171 -23.32 4.95 -1.24
CA GLY A 171 -24.45 5.86 -1.03
C GLY A 171 -24.88 6.00 0.43
N ASP A 172 -24.23 5.27 1.34
CA ASP A 172 -24.54 5.34 2.76
C ASP A 172 -23.81 6.52 3.43
N GLU A 173 -24.29 6.92 4.60
CA GLU A 173 -23.64 7.92 5.44
C GLU A 173 -22.62 7.28 6.38
N VAL A 174 -21.56 8.02 6.66
CA VAL A 174 -20.47 7.61 7.57
C VAL A 174 -20.14 8.75 8.54
N PRO A 175 -19.71 8.45 9.78
CA PRO A 175 -19.31 9.50 10.71
C PRO A 175 -18.06 10.22 10.19
N PHE A 176 -18.06 11.55 10.27
CA PHE A 176 -16.90 12.36 9.90
C PHE A 176 -16.46 13.23 11.08
N VAL A 177 -15.16 13.22 11.38
CA VAL A 177 -14.53 14.14 12.33
C VAL A 177 -13.74 15.18 11.58
N SER A 178 -13.85 16.45 11.98
CA SER A 178 -13.02 17.52 11.41
C SER A 178 -11.55 17.18 11.61
N TRP A 179 -10.76 17.35 10.55
CA TRP A 179 -9.35 16.95 10.54
C TRP A 179 -8.47 18.04 9.95
N ARG A 180 -7.43 18.40 10.70
CA ARG A 180 -6.30 19.20 10.22
C ARG A 180 -5.14 18.27 9.91
N ASP A 181 -4.65 18.35 8.68
CA ASP A 181 -3.57 17.49 8.20
C ASP A 181 -2.22 17.80 8.89
N LYS A 182 -1.23 16.91 8.71
CA LYS A 182 0.09 17.01 9.34
C LYS A 182 0.90 18.21 8.88
N THR A 183 0.63 18.73 7.68
CA THR A 183 1.25 19.98 7.20
C THR A 183 0.66 21.22 7.87
N GLY A 184 -0.54 21.09 8.47
CA GLY A 184 -1.31 22.20 9.03
C GLY A 184 -2.02 23.07 7.98
N LYS A 185 -1.88 22.76 6.69
CA LYS A 185 -2.40 23.56 5.57
C LYS A 185 -3.87 23.30 5.30
N TYR A 186 -4.32 22.05 5.46
CA TYR A 186 -5.68 21.64 5.10
C TYR A 186 -6.46 21.27 6.35
N ASN A 187 -7.64 21.89 6.52
CA ASN A 187 -8.55 21.64 7.63
C ASN A 187 -9.95 21.35 7.11
N HIS A 188 -10.27 20.07 6.94
CA HIS A 188 -11.55 19.63 6.41
C HIS A 188 -12.57 19.51 7.53
N LYS A 189 -13.73 20.16 7.37
CA LYS A 189 -14.79 20.21 8.39
C LYS A 189 -15.94 19.24 8.14
N THR A 190 -16.11 18.82 6.89
CA THR A 190 -17.13 17.89 6.44
C THR A 190 -16.52 16.90 5.46
N ILE A 191 -17.13 15.73 5.34
CA ILE A 191 -16.83 14.80 4.25
C ILE A 191 -17.22 15.43 2.90
N SER A 192 -16.48 15.12 1.84
CA SER A 192 -16.72 15.65 0.50
C SER A 192 -17.58 14.69 -0.32
N ASP A 193 -18.66 15.21 -0.93
CA ASP A 193 -19.44 14.51 -1.95
C ASP A 193 -18.74 14.50 -3.33
N GLU A 194 -17.63 15.22 -3.49
CA GLU A 194 -16.92 15.25 -4.76
C GLU A 194 -16.43 13.85 -5.14
N GLY A 195 -16.91 13.36 -6.28
CA GLY A 195 -16.61 12.03 -6.79
C GLY A 195 -17.30 10.87 -6.07
N ARG A 196 -18.21 11.12 -5.12
CA ARG A 196 -18.98 10.08 -4.44
C ARG A 196 -19.69 9.18 -5.47
N GLY A 197 -19.60 7.87 -5.26
CA GLY A 197 -20.17 6.87 -6.16
C GLY A 197 -19.29 6.48 -7.35
N ARG A 198 -18.19 7.19 -7.60
CA ARG A 198 -17.24 6.87 -8.68
C ARG A 198 -16.18 5.89 -8.16
N LEU A 199 -16.55 4.62 -8.08
CA LEU A 199 -15.66 3.55 -7.64
C LEU A 199 -14.53 3.31 -8.66
N ARG A 200 -13.28 3.31 -8.19
CA ARG A 200 -12.07 2.92 -8.92
C ARG A 200 -11.86 1.40 -8.85
N PRO A 201 -11.10 0.77 -9.77
CA PRO A 201 -10.81 -0.66 -9.72
C PRO A 201 -9.67 -0.97 -8.71
N ILE A 202 -10.00 -0.92 -7.43
CA ILE A 202 -9.03 -1.08 -6.32
C ILE A 202 -9.48 -2.10 -5.27
N TRP A 203 -10.66 -2.70 -5.44
CA TRP A 203 -11.35 -3.42 -4.37
C TRP A 203 -10.97 -4.88 -4.33
N GLU A 204 -10.69 -5.48 -5.49
CA GLU A 204 -10.43 -6.91 -5.62
C GLU A 204 -9.23 -7.40 -4.81
N MET A 205 -8.12 -6.67 -4.82
CA MET A 205 -6.91 -7.03 -4.08
C MET A 205 -7.21 -7.15 -2.58
N VAL A 206 -7.85 -6.13 -2.02
CA VAL A 206 -8.17 -6.05 -0.59
C VAL A 206 -9.28 -7.04 -0.22
N TYR A 207 -10.33 -7.15 -1.03
CA TYR A 207 -11.39 -8.15 -0.86
C TYR A 207 -10.80 -9.57 -0.80
N ASN A 208 -9.96 -9.95 -1.76
CA ASN A 208 -9.41 -11.30 -1.81
C ASN A 208 -8.39 -11.55 -0.68
N HIS A 209 -7.66 -10.54 -0.22
CA HIS A 209 -6.84 -10.68 0.97
C HIS A 209 -7.71 -10.91 2.22
N TYR A 210 -8.59 -9.98 2.58
CA TYR A 210 -9.29 -10.06 3.86
C TYR A 210 -10.40 -11.12 3.89
N GLN A 211 -11.22 -11.22 2.84
CA GLN A 211 -12.30 -12.20 2.81
C GLN A 211 -11.78 -13.60 2.46
N ASN A 212 -11.08 -13.71 1.33
CA ASN A 212 -10.82 -15.04 0.76
C ASN A 212 -9.56 -15.67 1.35
N ARG A 213 -8.50 -14.90 1.61
CA ARG A 213 -7.26 -15.39 2.24
C ARG A 213 -7.38 -15.44 3.76
N ARG A 214 -8.08 -14.51 4.40
CA ARG A 214 -8.15 -14.37 5.88
C ARG A 214 -9.50 -14.72 6.51
N GLY A 215 -10.54 -15.01 5.73
CA GLY A 215 -11.86 -15.38 6.27
C GLY A 215 -12.60 -14.27 7.01
N MET A 216 -12.20 -13.01 6.83
CA MET A 216 -12.77 -11.87 7.55
C MET A 216 -13.94 -11.25 6.79
N ASP A 217 -14.95 -10.78 7.52
CA ASP A 217 -16.06 -10.04 6.93
C ASP A 217 -15.61 -8.65 6.46
N CYS A 218 -15.84 -8.37 5.17
CA CYS A 218 -15.66 -7.05 4.57
C CYS A 218 -16.88 -6.66 3.70
N PRO A 219 -18.05 -6.42 4.32
CA PRO A 219 -19.33 -6.31 3.61
C PRO A 219 -19.35 -5.18 2.57
N TYR A 220 -18.79 -4.00 2.87
CA TYR A 220 -18.83 -2.88 1.93
C TYR A 220 -17.76 -3.01 0.84
N THR A 221 -16.56 -3.48 1.18
CA THR A 221 -15.50 -3.79 0.21
C THR A 221 -15.97 -4.89 -0.76
N THR A 222 -16.67 -5.92 -0.26
CA THR A 222 -17.29 -6.97 -1.08
C THR A 222 -18.32 -6.39 -2.05
N GLN A 223 -19.20 -5.50 -1.58
CA GLN A 223 -20.20 -4.86 -2.43
C GLN A 223 -19.55 -3.97 -3.49
N ALA A 224 -18.54 -3.17 -3.12
CA ALA A 224 -17.80 -2.34 -4.06
C ALA A 224 -17.09 -3.18 -5.13
N ALA A 225 -16.37 -4.23 -4.73
CA ALA A 225 -15.72 -5.18 -5.65
C ALA A 225 -16.73 -5.78 -6.63
N ARG A 226 -17.87 -6.28 -6.14
CA ARG A 226 -18.94 -6.84 -7.00
C ARG A 226 -19.52 -5.82 -7.96
N LYS A 227 -19.67 -4.56 -7.54
CA LYS A 227 -20.23 -3.49 -8.37
C LYS A 227 -19.31 -3.05 -9.51
N VAL A 228 -17.99 -3.17 -9.33
CA VAL A 228 -17.00 -2.79 -10.36
C VAL A 228 -16.55 -3.96 -11.25
N ARG A 229 -16.96 -5.20 -10.93
CA ARG A 229 -16.57 -6.41 -11.68
C ARG A 229 -17.18 -6.45 -13.10
N PRO A 230 -16.45 -7.01 -14.09
CA PRO A 230 -15.00 -7.23 -14.04
C PRO A 230 -14.23 -5.90 -14.05
N GLU A 231 -13.22 -5.78 -13.19
CA GLU A 231 -12.38 -4.57 -13.13
C GLU A 231 -11.56 -4.40 -14.42
N GLY A 232 -11.53 -3.17 -14.95
CA GLY A 232 -10.66 -2.77 -16.06
C GLY A 232 -9.35 -2.11 -15.59
N ALA A 233 -8.66 -1.46 -16.53
CA ALA A 233 -7.44 -0.71 -16.24
C ALA A 233 -7.67 0.40 -15.20
N GLY A 234 -6.68 0.60 -14.31
CA GLY A 234 -6.68 1.73 -13.39
C GLY A 234 -6.51 3.07 -14.14
N PRO A 235 -7.06 4.18 -13.61
CA PRO A 235 -6.89 5.48 -14.23
C PRO A 235 -5.42 5.91 -14.21
N ASN A 236 -4.89 6.35 -15.36
CA ASN A 236 -3.55 6.93 -15.51
C ASN A 236 -2.45 6.10 -14.83
N ALA A 237 -1.68 6.68 -13.91
CA ALA A 237 -0.63 6.01 -13.13
C ALA A 237 -1.03 5.73 -11.67
N ASP A 238 -2.26 6.05 -11.31
CA ASP A 238 -2.77 6.08 -9.94
C ASP A 238 -2.78 4.68 -9.30
N CYS A 239 -3.33 3.69 -10.01
CA CYS A 239 -3.36 2.30 -9.57
C CYS A 239 -3.25 1.34 -10.77
N CYS A 240 -2.98 0.06 -10.48
CA CYS A 240 -2.84 -0.98 -11.52
C CYS A 240 -4.15 -1.31 -12.24
N GLY A 241 -5.25 -1.47 -11.48
CA GLY A 241 -6.51 -2.03 -11.98
C GLY A 241 -6.42 -3.52 -12.29
N PHE A 242 -7.38 -4.04 -13.08
CA PHE A 242 -7.51 -5.44 -13.48
C PHE A 242 -7.55 -6.46 -12.33
N GLY A 243 -8.02 -6.04 -11.15
CA GLY A 243 -7.91 -6.88 -9.96
C GLY A 243 -8.75 -8.15 -10.02
N THR A 244 -9.84 -8.17 -10.80
CA THR A 244 -10.65 -9.39 -11.02
C THR A 244 -9.81 -10.49 -11.70
N LEU A 245 -8.86 -10.12 -12.56
CA LEU A 245 -7.94 -11.06 -13.20
C LEU A 245 -6.78 -11.42 -12.27
N LEU A 246 -6.21 -10.43 -11.59
CA LEU A 246 -4.93 -10.56 -10.88
C LEU A 246 -5.06 -11.16 -9.46
N PHE A 247 -6.19 -10.93 -8.79
CA PHE A 247 -6.33 -11.23 -7.35
C PHE A 247 -7.47 -12.16 -7.00
N SER A 248 -8.38 -12.49 -7.93
CA SER A 248 -9.48 -13.43 -7.69
C SER A 248 -8.97 -14.74 -7.12
N ARG A 249 -9.45 -15.10 -5.93
CA ARG A 249 -9.08 -16.31 -5.19
C ARG A 249 -10.33 -17.04 -4.72
N THR A 250 -10.24 -18.37 -4.63
CA THR A 250 -11.26 -19.17 -3.94
C THR A 250 -11.24 -18.83 -2.45
N PRO A 251 -12.41 -18.64 -1.80
CA PRO A 251 -12.47 -18.43 -0.35
C PRO A 251 -11.86 -19.60 0.42
N ILE A 252 -11.20 -19.32 1.55
CA ILE A 252 -10.79 -20.36 2.50
C ILE A 252 -12.00 -21.16 2.98
N ASP A 253 -11.89 -22.50 2.98
CA ASP A 253 -12.98 -23.35 3.45
C ASP A 253 -13.01 -23.37 4.97
N MET A 254 -13.85 -22.51 5.55
CA MET A 254 -14.06 -22.39 7.00
C MET A 254 -14.63 -23.68 7.64
N LYS A 255 -14.94 -24.74 6.88
CA LYS A 255 -15.46 -26.01 7.39
C LYS A 255 -14.41 -27.09 7.65
N GLN A 256 -13.15 -26.91 7.26
CA GLN A 256 -12.12 -27.92 7.52
C GLN A 256 -11.34 -27.71 8.83
N ASP A 257 -11.30 -26.50 9.36
CA ASP A 257 -10.56 -26.20 10.59
C ASP A 257 -11.52 -25.97 11.76
N GLY A 258 -12.14 -27.06 12.22
CA GLY A 258 -12.66 -27.17 13.58
C GLY A 258 -11.52 -27.44 14.57
N ASP A 259 -10.43 -26.68 14.48
CA ASP A 259 -9.25 -26.82 15.32
C ASP A 259 -9.25 -25.70 16.37
N ASP A 260 -9.28 -26.10 17.64
CA ASP A 260 -9.55 -25.29 18.81
C ASP A 260 -8.31 -24.49 19.27
N GLY A 261 -7.69 -23.76 18.35
CA GLY A 261 -6.73 -22.71 18.71
C GLY A 261 -5.48 -23.15 19.47
N SER A 262 -5.13 -24.44 19.52
CA SER A 262 -3.82 -24.90 19.98
C SER A 262 -2.88 -25.08 18.80
N ILE A 263 -1.89 -24.19 18.68
CA ILE A 263 -0.76 -24.39 17.78
C ILE A 263 0.11 -25.51 18.37
N ASP A 264 0.00 -26.72 17.82
CA ASP A 264 0.96 -27.80 18.06
C ASP A 264 2.26 -27.47 17.31
N VAL A 265 3.19 -26.87 18.05
CA VAL A 265 4.60 -26.76 17.66
C VAL A 265 5.24 -28.13 17.82
N GLU A 266 5.19 -28.99 16.79
CA GLU A 266 6.23 -30.00 16.53
C GLU A 266 5.92 -30.87 15.30
N LYS A 267 6.70 -30.66 14.22
CA LYS A 267 7.47 -31.68 13.47
C LYS A 267 7.69 -31.24 12.02
N ASN A 268 8.82 -30.58 11.79
CA ASN A 268 9.56 -30.84 10.57
C ASN A 268 11.06 -30.83 10.89
N SER A 269 11.54 -31.93 11.47
CA SER A 269 12.96 -32.23 11.62
C SER A 269 13.48 -32.82 10.31
N GLY A 270 14.03 -31.96 9.45
CA GLY A 270 14.84 -32.32 8.30
C GLY A 270 15.99 -31.33 8.17
N SER A 271 17.20 -31.77 8.56
CA SER A 271 18.55 -31.24 8.30
C SER A 271 18.67 -30.37 7.04
N ASP A 272 19.29 -29.17 7.03
CA ASP A 272 20.65 -28.83 7.47
C ASP A 272 20.79 -27.29 7.71
N PRO A 273 21.86 -26.82 8.40
CA PRO A 273 21.95 -25.48 8.99
C PRO A 273 22.75 -24.48 8.13
N ASP A 274 22.30 -23.23 8.04
CA ASP A 274 23.08 -22.05 8.45
C ASP A 274 22.22 -20.78 8.34
N HIS A 275 22.62 -19.74 9.08
CA HIS A 275 22.04 -18.40 9.21
C HIS A 275 20.95 -18.21 10.29
N SER A 276 21.44 -18.04 11.52
CA SER A 276 20.97 -16.97 12.41
C SER A 276 21.10 -15.61 11.67
N VAL A 277 20.26 -14.59 11.88
CA VAL A 277 20.13 -13.81 13.12
C VAL A 277 18.89 -12.88 13.13
N HIS A 278 18.38 -12.63 14.35
CA HIS A 278 17.65 -11.44 14.89
C HIS A 278 16.25 -11.09 14.38
N SER A 279 15.17 -11.41 15.12
CA SER A 279 14.62 -10.79 16.34
C SER A 279 13.89 -9.45 16.11
N PHE A 280 12.56 -9.57 16.08
CA PHE A 280 11.56 -8.51 15.96
C PHE A 280 11.64 -7.45 17.06
N LEU A 281 11.49 -6.18 16.66
CA LEU A 281 11.15 -5.07 17.54
C LEU A 281 9.67 -5.16 17.90
N GLN A 282 9.37 -5.46 19.17
CA GLN A 282 8.10 -5.05 19.79
C GLN A 282 8.27 -3.68 20.48
N PRO A 283 7.26 -2.81 20.43
CA PRO A 283 7.30 -1.51 21.10
C PRO A 283 7.09 -1.67 22.61
N GLN A 284 8.01 -1.11 23.42
CA GLN A 284 7.79 -0.95 24.86
C GLN A 284 6.89 0.25 25.14
N SER A 285 5.84 0.01 25.91
CA SER A 285 4.98 0.99 26.56
C SER A 285 5.57 1.49 27.89
N ASP A 286 5.27 2.75 28.17
CA ASP A 286 5.19 3.44 29.47
C ASP A 286 6.46 3.73 30.29
N MET A 287 6.76 5.04 30.41
CA MET A 287 6.98 5.63 31.73
C MET A 287 6.70 7.15 31.73
N GLU A 288 5.74 7.56 32.54
CA GLU A 288 5.55 8.93 33.02
C GLU A 288 6.78 9.41 33.82
N ALA A 289 7.18 10.66 33.62
CA ALA A 289 7.67 11.54 34.68
C ALA A 289 7.77 12.98 34.14
N GLY A 290 6.97 13.89 34.70
CA GLY A 290 7.11 15.32 34.45
C GLY A 290 8.35 15.89 35.14
N PHE A 291 8.82 17.05 34.66
CA PHE A 291 9.07 18.24 35.50
C PHE A 291 9.39 19.46 34.62
N ASN A 292 8.85 20.59 35.04
CA ASN A 292 9.08 21.95 34.52
C ASN A 292 10.56 22.35 34.44
N ARG A 293 10.93 23.06 33.37
CA ARG A 293 11.35 24.48 33.37
C ARG A 293 11.49 25.01 31.94
#